data_AF-A0A9P4T865-F1
#
_entry.id   AF-A0A9P4T865-F1
#
_cell.length_a   1.000
_cell.length_b   1.000
_cell.length_c   1.000
_cell.angle_alpha   90.00
_cell.angle_beta   90.00
_cell.angle_gamma   90.00
#
_symmetry.space_group_name_H-M   'P 1'
#
loop_
_entity.id
_entity.type
_entity.pdbx_description
1 polymer ?
#
loop_
_entity_poly.entity_id
_entity_poly.type
_entity_poly.pdbx_seq_one_letter_code
_entity_poly.pdbx_strand_id
1 'polypeptide(L)'
;MAPEFLCYRPANTLLQTGIITEAEYYHNVFQHLVWEHDCKGKAPLANDLIGAEIKSLITKSWSTIDDTTPFEQVFPASRQGPEVFRESLEGVPESFREPWFRSVAYIALRERDAVKLGWAVEGCQGKFDEKFEWEAYTVRQSREKEEIAKRCWDVLMEKGFEEPTHWKGRNSTRVRDDPMY
;
A
#
# COMPACT_ATOMS: atom_id res chain seq x y z
N MET A 1 27.73 -16.67 0.40
CA MET A 1 27.27 -16.23 -0.94
C MET A 1 26.50 -14.94 -0.72
N ALA A 2 26.72 -13.91 -1.55
CA ALA A 2 25.84 -12.74 -1.54
C ALA A 2 24.45 -13.20 -2.01
N PRO A 3 23.36 -12.67 -1.45
CA PRO A 3 22.03 -13.10 -1.86
C PRO A 3 21.76 -12.80 -3.34
N GLU A 4 21.08 -13.71 -4.04
CA GLU A 4 20.67 -13.57 -5.45
C GLU A 4 19.40 -12.70 -5.59
N PHE A 5 19.37 -11.53 -4.96
CA PHE A 5 18.30 -10.55 -5.14
C PHE A 5 18.83 -9.13 -5.26
N LEU A 6 18.05 -8.28 -5.90
CA LEU A 6 18.34 -6.87 -6.09
C LEU A 6 17.89 -6.05 -4.89
N CYS A 7 18.71 -5.08 -4.49
CA CYS A 7 18.27 -4.05 -3.55
C CYS A 7 17.11 -3.23 -4.14
N TYR A 8 16.35 -2.58 -3.26
CA TYR A 8 15.14 -1.81 -3.61
C TYR A 8 15.31 -0.86 -4.80
N ARG A 9 16.36 -0.02 -4.80
CA ARG A 9 16.59 0.97 -5.86
C ARG A 9 16.90 0.33 -7.23
N PRO A 10 17.88 -0.59 -7.34
CA PRO A 10 18.10 -1.35 -8.57
C PRO A 10 16.84 -2.05 -9.09
N ALA A 11 16.07 -2.71 -8.22
CA ALA A 11 14.84 -3.38 -8.61
C ALA A 11 13.82 -2.40 -9.22
N ASN A 12 13.62 -1.24 -8.58
CA ASN A 12 12.70 -0.22 -9.11
C ASN A 12 13.18 0.34 -10.45
N THR A 13 14.50 0.56 -10.62
CA THR A 13 15.04 0.98 -11.92
C THR A 13 14.74 -0.03 -13.01
N LEU A 14 14.94 -1.33 -12.75
CA LEU A 14 14.65 -2.37 -13.73
C LEU A 14 13.15 -2.48 -14.05
N LEU A 15 12.28 -2.32 -13.05
CA LEU A 15 10.83 -2.27 -13.23
C LEU A 15 10.42 -1.12 -14.16
N GLN A 16 10.93 0.10 -13.91
CA GLN A 16 10.61 1.28 -14.72
C GLN A 16 11.10 1.13 -16.18
N THR A 17 12.16 0.36 -16.41
CA THR A 17 12.66 0.05 -17.76
C THR A 17 11.96 -1.15 -18.42
N GLY A 18 11.04 -1.83 -17.71
CA GLY A 18 10.36 -3.02 -18.20
C GLY A 18 11.23 -4.27 -18.31
N ILE A 19 12.41 -4.28 -17.67
CA ILE A 19 13.34 -5.42 -17.68
C ILE A 19 12.85 -6.52 -16.75
N ILE A 20 12.24 -6.15 -15.63
CA ILE A 20 11.57 -7.06 -14.71
C ILE A 20 10.09 -6.70 -14.60
N THR A 21 9.27 -7.70 -14.31
CA THR A 21 7.85 -7.58 -14.03
C THR A 21 7.58 -7.00 -12.64
N GLU A 22 6.35 -6.55 -12.40
CA GLU A 22 5.91 -6.09 -11.08
C GLU A 22 6.02 -7.19 -10.02
N ALA A 23 5.75 -8.45 -10.39
CA ALA A 23 5.92 -9.61 -9.52
C ALA A 23 7.39 -9.86 -9.15
N GLU A 24 8.30 -9.81 -10.13
CA GLU A 24 9.74 -9.90 -9.88
C GLU A 24 10.23 -8.72 -9.03
N TYR A 25 9.69 -7.52 -9.24
CA TYR A 25 9.99 -6.37 -8.41
C TYR A 25 9.63 -6.63 -6.94
N TYR A 26 8.43 -7.14 -6.67
CA TYR A 26 8.01 -7.46 -5.30
C TYR A 26 8.87 -8.53 -4.66
N HIS A 27 9.18 -9.60 -5.38
CA HIS A 27 10.09 -10.63 -4.89
C HIS A 27 11.42 -10.01 -4.43
N ASN A 28 12.04 -9.17 -5.27
CA ASN A 28 13.29 -8.50 -4.92
C ASN A 28 13.15 -7.57 -3.70
N VAL A 29 12.06 -6.80 -3.60
CA VAL A 29 11.81 -5.92 -2.45
C VAL A 29 11.59 -6.71 -1.16
N PHE A 30 10.79 -7.78 -1.21
CA PHE A 30 10.54 -8.66 -0.07
C PHE A 30 11.83 -9.31 0.41
N GLN A 31 12.56 -9.99 -0.48
CA GLN A 31 13.81 -10.66 -0.15
C GLN A 31 14.87 -9.68 0.39
N HIS A 32 14.95 -8.48 -0.20
CA HIS A 32 15.84 -7.43 0.29
C HIS A 32 15.50 -6.97 1.71
N LEU A 33 14.22 -6.72 2.00
CA LEU A 33 13.77 -6.24 3.31
C LEU A 33 13.84 -7.32 4.40
N VAL A 34 13.66 -8.59 4.02
CA VAL A 34 13.82 -9.76 4.91
C VAL A 34 15.30 -9.98 5.24
N TRP A 35 16.19 -9.84 4.26
CA TRP A 35 17.63 -9.94 4.50
C TRP A 35 18.20 -8.71 5.24
N GLU A 36 17.65 -7.52 5.00
CA GLU A 36 18.02 -6.29 5.70
C GLU A 36 17.34 -6.14 7.08
N HIS A 37 16.64 -7.16 7.63
CA HIS A 37 16.06 -7.12 8.99
C HIS A 37 17.17 -7.04 10.07
N ASP A 38 17.69 -5.82 10.22
CA ASP A 38 18.60 -5.26 11.26
C ASP A 38 19.25 -3.96 10.76
N CYS A 39 19.26 -3.73 9.45
CA CYS A 39 19.76 -2.50 8.86
C CYS A 39 18.65 -1.44 8.88
N LYS A 40 19.00 -0.21 9.29
CA LYS A 40 18.19 1.01 9.14
C LYS A 40 18.02 1.33 7.65
N GLY A 41 17.30 0.47 6.93
CA GLY A 41 17.26 0.38 5.48
C GLY A 41 16.94 1.73 4.86
N LYS A 42 17.68 2.06 3.79
CA LYS A 42 17.56 3.31 3.05
C LYS A 42 16.08 3.62 2.78
N ALA A 43 15.71 4.90 2.87
CA ALA A 43 14.33 5.33 2.67
C ALA A 43 13.79 4.78 1.33
N PRO A 44 12.53 4.27 1.29
CA PRO A 44 11.88 3.89 0.04
C PRO A 44 11.88 5.10 -0.90
N LEU A 45 11.83 4.85 -2.21
CA LEU A 45 11.71 5.95 -3.16
C LEU A 45 10.35 6.62 -2.96
N ALA A 46 10.31 7.95 -2.80
CA ALA A 46 9.07 8.70 -2.53
C ALA A 46 7.96 8.45 -3.57
N ASN A 47 8.33 8.06 -4.80
CA ASN A 47 7.41 7.81 -5.90
C ASN A 47 6.96 6.33 -6.01
N ASP A 48 7.57 5.42 -5.26
CA ASP A 48 7.18 4.00 -5.29
C ASP A 48 6.22 3.69 -4.13
N LEU A 49 4.93 3.82 -4.45
CA LEU A 49 3.84 3.60 -3.50
C LEU A 49 3.85 2.18 -2.95
N ILE A 50 4.14 1.18 -3.78
CA ILE A 50 3.93 -0.21 -3.42
C ILE A 50 5.10 -0.71 -2.58
N GLY A 51 6.34 -0.41 -2.96
CA GLY A 51 7.47 -0.76 -2.11
C GLY A 51 7.48 0.00 -0.78
N ALA A 52 6.88 1.21 -0.71
CA ALA A 52 6.67 1.91 0.56
C ALA A 52 5.65 1.19 1.46
N GLU A 53 4.56 0.67 0.89
CA GLU A 53 3.61 -0.16 1.62
C GLU A 53 4.22 -1.49 2.07
N ILE A 54 4.96 -2.18 1.20
CA ILE A 54 5.69 -3.41 1.56
C ILE A 54 6.63 -3.14 2.72
N LYS A 55 7.41 -2.06 2.69
CA LYS A 55 8.30 -1.69 3.80
C LYS A 55 7.52 -1.43 5.10
N SER A 56 6.40 -0.72 5.05
CA SER A 56 5.53 -0.48 6.21
C SER A 56 4.99 -1.78 6.81
N LEU A 57 4.59 -2.72 5.97
CA LEU A 57 4.09 -4.04 6.39
C LEU A 57 5.19 -4.90 7.02
N ILE A 58 6.38 -4.95 6.40
CA ILE A 58 7.50 -5.77 6.86
C ILE A 58 8.09 -5.22 8.17
N THR A 59 8.29 -3.91 8.27
CA THR A 59 8.94 -3.29 9.43
C THR A 59 8.12 -3.37 10.72
N LYS A 60 6.79 -3.45 10.64
CA LYS A 60 5.92 -3.44 11.83
C LYS A 60 5.72 -4.81 12.48
N SER A 61 5.91 -5.91 11.73
CA SER A 61 5.28 -7.17 12.13
C SER A 61 6.01 -8.45 11.72
N TRP A 62 7.14 -8.38 11.00
CA TRP A 62 7.72 -9.56 10.34
C TRP A 62 8.91 -10.22 11.03
N SER A 63 9.33 -9.75 12.21
CA SER A 63 10.40 -10.41 12.98
C SER A 63 10.07 -11.85 13.42
N THR A 64 8.85 -12.32 13.16
CA THR A 64 8.35 -13.65 13.51
C THR A 64 7.93 -14.50 12.30
N ILE A 65 8.25 -14.08 11.06
CA ILE A 65 7.87 -14.80 9.83
C ILE A 65 9.11 -15.48 9.24
N ASP A 66 9.07 -16.81 9.15
CA ASP A 66 10.16 -17.62 8.59
C ASP A 66 10.04 -17.84 7.06
N ASP A 67 8.81 -17.88 6.54
CA ASP A 67 8.51 -18.02 5.10
C ASP A 67 7.69 -16.83 4.60
N THR A 68 8.26 -16.10 3.65
CA THR A 68 7.69 -14.87 3.10
C THR A 68 7.01 -15.08 1.75
N THR A 69 7.12 -16.28 1.18
CA THR A 69 6.57 -16.63 -0.14
C THR A 69 5.08 -16.33 -0.26
N PRO A 70 4.21 -16.64 0.75
CA PRO A 70 2.78 -16.35 0.65
C PRO A 70 2.47 -14.85 0.52
N PHE A 71 3.32 -14.00 1.09
CA PHE A 71 3.15 -12.55 1.11
C PHE A 71 3.53 -11.90 -0.22
N GLU A 72 4.51 -12.46 -0.93
CA GLU A 72 4.97 -11.96 -2.22
C GLU A 72 3.87 -12.04 -3.30
N GLN A 73 2.92 -12.96 -3.14
CA GLN A 73 1.84 -13.19 -4.11
C GLN A 73 0.64 -12.26 -3.93
N VAL A 74 0.51 -11.60 -2.78
CA VAL A 74 -0.70 -10.85 -2.42
C VAL A 74 -0.88 -9.57 -3.27
N PHE A 75 0.18 -8.79 -3.49
CA PHE A 75 0.06 -7.59 -4.35
C PHE A 75 -0.20 -7.94 -5.83
N PRO A 76 0.51 -8.89 -6.46
CA PRO A 76 0.17 -9.38 -7.80
C PRO A 76 -1.28 -9.86 -7.90
N ALA A 77 -1.77 -10.58 -6.90
CA ALA A 77 -3.16 -11.05 -6.85
C ALA A 77 -4.16 -9.88 -6.82
N SER A 78 -3.84 -8.79 -6.13
CA SER A 78 -4.70 -7.58 -6.06
C SER A 78 -4.93 -6.89 -7.41
N ARG A 79 -4.03 -7.11 -8.39
CA ARG A 79 -4.19 -6.63 -9.77
C ARG A 79 -5.20 -7.44 -10.57
N GLN A 80 -5.43 -8.70 -10.18
CA GLN A 80 -6.25 -9.64 -10.94
C GLN A 80 -7.72 -9.62 -10.50
N GLY A 81 -8.01 -9.21 -9.26
CA GLY A 81 -9.37 -9.05 -8.76
C GLY A 81 -9.53 -9.45 -7.29
N PRO A 82 -10.69 -9.16 -6.68
CA PRO A 82 -10.94 -9.44 -5.28
C PRO A 82 -10.92 -10.93 -4.93
N GLU A 83 -11.33 -11.80 -5.84
CA GLU A 83 -11.36 -13.25 -5.64
C GLU A 83 -9.94 -13.81 -5.51
N VAL A 84 -9.08 -13.51 -6.49
CA VAL A 84 -7.67 -13.95 -6.52
C VAL A 84 -6.90 -13.35 -5.34
N PHE A 85 -7.19 -12.09 -4.99
CA PHE A 85 -6.60 -11.45 -3.81
C PHE A 85 -6.95 -12.15 -2.50
N ARG A 86 -8.23 -12.50 -2.31
CA ARG A 86 -8.68 -13.21 -1.10
C ARG A 86 -8.07 -14.61 -1.01
N GLU A 87 -8.02 -15.34 -2.12
CA GLU A 87 -7.37 -16.65 -2.19
C GLU A 87 -5.88 -16.56 -1.81
N SER A 88 -5.16 -15.57 -2.36
CA SER A 88 -3.76 -15.34 -1.99
C SER A 88 -3.59 -14.96 -0.51
N LEU A 89 -4.55 -14.25 0.08
CA LEU A 89 -4.52 -13.88 1.51
C LEU A 89 -4.79 -15.05 2.46
N GLU A 90 -5.40 -16.14 2.00
CA GLU A 90 -5.63 -17.31 2.85
C GLU A 90 -4.32 -17.97 3.28
N GLY A 91 -3.30 -17.92 2.42
CA GLY A 91 -1.94 -18.38 2.72
C GLY A 91 -1.15 -17.48 3.67
N VAL A 92 -1.68 -16.30 4.00
CA VAL A 92 -1.06 -15.33 4.92
C VAL A 92 -1.71 -15.46 6.31
N PRO A 93 -0.94 -15.37 7.42
CA PRO A 93 -1.51 -15.45 8.76
C PRO A 93 -2.54 -14.36 9.00
N GLU A 94 -3.60 -14.69 9.73
CA GLU A 94 -4.80 -13.84 9.88
C GLU A 94 -4.48 -12.42 10.39
N SER A 95 -3.51 -12.29 11.29
CA SER A 95 -3.04 -11.02 11.84
C SER A 95 -2.50 -10.04 10.80
N PHE A 96 -2.12 -10.52 9.60
CA PHE A 96 -1.59 -9.70 8.52
C PHE A 96 -2.64 -9.37 7.44
N ARG A 97 -3.81 -10.03 7.44
CA ARG A 97 -4.81 -9.87 6.37
C ARG A 97 -5.39 -8.45 6.32
N GLU A 98 -5.78 -7.87 7.46
CA GLU A 98 -6.29 -6.49 7.53
C GLU A 98 -5.25 -5.45 7.06
N PRO A 99 -3.96 -5.49 7.50
CA PRO A 99 -2.91 -4.67 6.91
C PRO A 99 -2.84 -4.69 5.38
N TRP A 100 -2.97 -5.86 4.75
CA TRP A 100 -2.97 -5.98 3.29
C TRP A 100 -4.16 -5.28 2.63
N PHE A 101 -5.36 -5.44 3.18
CA PHE A 101 -6.54 -4.73 2.69
C PHE A 101 -6.35 -3.20 2.77
N ARG A 102 -5.75 -2.70 3.86
CA ARG A 102 -5.46 -1.26 4.02
C ARG A 102 -4.48 -0.75 2.99
N SER A 103 -3.37 -1.48 2.74
CA SER A 103 -2.40 -1.09 1.72
C SER A 103 -3.01 -1.10 0.32
N VAL A 104 -3.83 -2.10 -0.01
CA VAL A 104 -4.54 -2.13 -1.30
C VAL A 104 -5.55 -1.00 -1.41
N ALA A 105 -6.30 -0.68 -0.35
CA ALA A 105 -7.24 0.43 -0.35
C ALA A 105 -6.52 1.79 -0.52
N TYR A 106 -5.36 1.97 0.13
CA TYR A 106 -4.51 3.14 -0.05
C TYR A 106 -4.01 3.28 -1.49
N ILE A 107 -3.50 2.19 -2.08
CA ILE A 107 -3.05 2.16 -3.48
C ILE A 107 -4.23 2.49 -4.41
N ALA A 108 -5.41 1.90 -4.18
CA ALA A 108 -6.60 2.19 -4.98
C ALA A 108 -7.00 3.67 -4.92
N LEU A 109 -6.91 4.32 -3.75
CA LEU A 109 -7.13 5.77 -3.64
C LEU A 109 -6.12 6.55 -4.48
N ARG A 110 -4.83 6.23 -4.38
CA ARG A 110 -3.75 6.89 -5.15
C ARG A 110 -3.91 6.72 -6.65
N GLU A 111 -4.28 5.52 -7.09
CA GLU A 111 -4.51 5.17 -8.49
C GLU A 111 -5.85 5.71 -9.02
N ARG A 112 -6.70 6.27 -8.13
CA ARG A 112 -8.08 6.71 -8.44
C ARG A 112 -8.94 5.56 -8.99
N ASP A 113 -8.72 4.35 -8.48
CA ASP A 113 -9.43 3.13 -8.86
C ASP A 113 -10.59 2.86 -7.88
N ALA A 114 -11.76 3.42 -8.19
CA ALA A 114 -12.96 3.29 -7.36
C ALA A 114 -13.46 1.84 -7.23
N VAL A 115 -13.24 1.01 -8.25
CA VAL A 115 -13.66 -0.40 -8.25
C VAL A 115 -12.81 -1.19 -7.27
N LYS A 116 -11.48 -1.03 -7.36
CA LYS A 116 -10.54 -1.65 -6.42
C LYS A 116 -10.76 -1.18 -4.99
N LEU A 117 -11.00 0.12 -4.84
CA LEU A 117 -11.28 0.73 -3.54
C LEU A 117 -12.51 0.10 -2.87
N GLY A 118 -13.58 -0.14 -3.64
CA GLY A 118 -14.85 -0.64 -3.13
C GLY A 118 -14.72 -1.97 -2.37
N TRP A 119 -14.00 -2.94 -2.92
CA TRP A 119 -13.80 -4.22 -2.26
C TRP A 119 -12.65 -4.22 -1.25
N ALA A 120 -11.64 -3.35 -1.43
CA ALA A 120 -10.50 -3.31 -0.52
C ALA A 120 -10.89 -2.72 0.85
N VAL A 121 -11.74 -1.68 0.85
CA VAL A 121 -12.23 -1.01 2.07
C VAL A 121 -13.07 -1.95 2.94
N GLU A 122 -13.84 -2.86 2.34
CA GLU A 122 -14.62 -3.86 3.09
C GLU A 122 -13.75 -4.72 4.01
N GLY A 123 -12.54 -5.07 3.57
CA GLY A 123 -11.60 -5.85 4.37
C GLY A 123 -10.80 -5.05 5.40
N CYS A 124 -10.95 -3.72 5.46
CA CYS A 124 -10.25 -2.86 6.41
C CYS A 124 -10.90 -2.82 7.80
N GLN A 125 -12.10 -3.40 7.98
CA GLN A 125 -12.83 -3.45 9.25
C GLN A 125 -13.00 -2.07 9.93
N GLY A 126 -13.13 -1.01 9.13
CA GLY A 126 -13.28 0.37 9.62
C GLY A 126 -12.02 0.99 10.26
N LYS A 127 -10.87 0.31 10.20
CA LYS A 127 -9.60 0.85 10.69
C LYS A 127 -8.82 1.48 9.54
N PHE A 128 -8.60 2.78 9.64
CA PHE A 128 -7.77 3.54 8.70
C PHE A 128 -6.65 4.23 9.48
N ASP A 129 -5.48 4.33 8.87
CA ASP A 129 -4.37 5.07 9.46
C ASP A 129 -4.34 6.51 8.91
N GLU A 130 -3.51 7.36 9.53
CA GLU A 130 -3.39 8.77 9.14
C GLU A 130 -2.98 8.95 7.68
N LYS A 131 -2.21 8.01 7.12
CA LYS A 131 -1.76 8.03 5.72
C LYS A 131 -2.94 7.81 4.78
N PHE A 132 -3.79 6.83 5.07
CA PHE A 132 -5.04 6.60 4.34
C PHE A 132 -5.97 7.81 4.44
N GLU A 133 -6.17 8.34 5.65
CA GLU A 133 -6.99 9.52 5.89
C GLU A 133 -6.52 10.73 5.06
N TRP A 134 -5.22 10.97 4.98
CA TRP A 134 -4.68 12.08 4.19
C TRP A 134 -4.96 11.94 2.69
N GLU A 135 -4.84 10.73 2.14
CA GLU A 135 -5.15 10.52 0.73
C GLU A 135 -6.66 10.65 0.48
N ALA A 136 -7.50 10.15 1.39
CA ALA A 136 -8.95 10.36 1.35
C ALA A 136 -9.31 11.86 1.39
N TYR A 137 -8.62 12.65 2.22
CA TYR A 137 -8.76 14.11 2.24
C TYR A 137 -8.36 14.74 0.90
N THR A 138 -7.26 14.29 0.30
CA THR A 138 -6.81 14.78 -1.02
C THR A 138 -7.84 14.49 -2.10
N VAL A 139 -8.38 13.26 -2.13
CA VAL A 139 -9.47 12.86 -3.03
C VAL A 139 -10.71 13.75 -2.82
N ARG A 140 -11.09 14.01 -1.56
CA ARG A 140 -12.20 14.92 -1.23
C ARG A 140 -11.99 16.33 -1.77
N GLN A 141 -10.79 16.89 -1.66
CA GLN A 141 -10.48 18.24 -2.17
C GLN A 141 -10.52 18.29 -3.71
N SER A 142 -10.12 17.22 -4.38
CA SER A 142 -10.16 17.11 -5.84
C SER A 142 -11.55 16.79 -6.40
N ARG A 143 -12.48 16.28 -5.59
CA ARG A 143 -13.77 15.73 -6.07
C ARG A 143 -14.64 16.71 -6.86
N GLU A 144 -14.54 18.01 -6.58
CA GLU A 144 -15.32 19.04 -7.30
C GLU A 144 -14.76 19.31 -8.70
N LYS A 145 -13.50 18.93 -8.93
CA LYS A 145 -12.76 19.18 -10.18
C LYS A 145 -12.55 17.91 -11.00
N GLU A 146 -12.65 16.74 -10.37
CA GLU A 146 -12.32 15.45 -10.97
C GLU A 146 -13.43 14.41 -10.71
N GLU A 147 -14.11 13.98 -11.77
CA GLU A 147 -15.18 12.97 -11.70
C GLU A 147 -14.70 11.63 -11.11
N ILE A 148 -13.45 11.26 -11.38
CA ILE A 148 -12.87 10.02 -10.83
C ILE A 148 -12.64 10.15 -9.31
N ALA A 149 -12.20 11.33 -8.84
CA ALA A 149 -12.05 11.59 -7.41
C ALA A 149 -13.42 11.62 -6.70
N LYS A 150 -14.46 12.14 -7.37
CA LYS A 150 -15.84 12.06 -6.86
C LYS A 150 -16.28 10.62 -6.65
N ARG A 151 -16.09 9.74 -7.64
CA ARG A 151 -16.45 8.31 -7.52
C ARG A 151 -15.71 7.62 -6.39
N CYS A 152 -14.41 7.88 -6.24
CA CYS A 152 -13.64 7.32 -5.12
C CYS A 152 -14.17 7.80 -3.77
N TRP A 153 -14.52 9.09 -3.66
CA TRP A 153 -15.11 9.65 -2.44
C TRP A 153 -16.48 9.05 -2.13
N ASP A 154 -17.34 8.90 -3.13
CA ASP A 154 -18.67 8.31 -2.97
C ASP A 154 -18.56 6.87 -2.45
N VAL A 155 -17.62 6.07 -2.99
CA VAL A 155 -17.32 4.72 -2.50
C VAL A 155 -16.88 4.73 -1.01
N LEU A 156 -16.00 5.66 -0.61
CA LEU A 156 -15.59 5.76 0.80
C LEU A 156 -16.80 6.00 1.72
N MET A 157 -17.66 6.96 1.35
CA MET A 157 -18.86 7.30 2.12
C MET A 157 -19.84 6.13 2.19
N GLU A 158 -20.09 5.43 1.07
CA GLU A 158 -20.95 4.25 1.02
C GLU A 158 -20.45 3.10 1.90
N LYS A 159 -19.13 2.98 2.05
CA LYS A 159 -18.48 1.97 2.90
C LYS A 159 -18.31 2.41 4.37
N GLY A 160 -18.89 3.55 4.75
CA GLY A 160 -18.91 4.02 6.13
C GLY A 160 -17.63 4.72 6.58
N PHE A 161 -16.79 5.20 5.65
CA PHE A 161 -15.71 6.11 6.01
C PHE A 161 -16.30 7.44 6.47
N GLU A 162 -16.11 7.77 7.75
CA GLU A 162 -16.56 9.04 8.31
C GLU A 162 -15.48 10.09 8.17
N GLU A 163 -15.86 11.31 7.77
CA GLU A 163 -14.94 12.45 7.72
C GLU A 163 -14.39 12.74 9.14
N PRO A 164 -13.08 12.58 9.38
CA PRO A 164 -12.49 12.86 10.68
C PRO A 164 -12.70 14.33 11.07
N THR A 165 -13.16 14.55 12.31
CA THR A 165 -13.49 15.89 12.82
C THR A 165 -12.32 16.87 12.75
N HIS A 166 -11.08 16.38 12.83
CA HIS A 166 -9.86 17.18 12.81
C HIS A 166 -9.52 17.72 11.41
N TRP A 167 -10.16 17.26 10.33
CA TRP A 167 -9.96 17.78 8.98
C TRP A 167 -10.44 19.23 8.83
N LYS A 168 -11.46 19.64 9.61
CA LYS A 168 -12.00 21.01 9.60
C LYS A 168 -11.00 22.07 10.06
N GLY A 169 -9.91 21.66 10.73
CA GLY A 169 -8.85 22.55 11.21
C GLY A 169 -7.49 22.35 10.53
N ARG A 170 -7.33 21.37 9.63
CA ARG A 170 -6.05 21.09 8.97
C ARG A 170 -5.81 22.07 7.82
N ASN A 171 -4.88 23.01 8.04
CA ASN A 171 -4.27 23.79 6.95
C ASN A 171 -3.49 22.82 6.04
N SER A 172 -3.85 22.73 4.77
CA SER A 172 -3.23 21.84 3.78
C SER A 172 -1.72 22.07 3.58
N THR A 173 -1.20 23.21 4.05
CA THR A 173 0.20 23.62 3.92
C THR A 173 1.13 23.03 5.00
N ARG A 174 0.60 22.56 6.14
CA ARG A 174 1.40 22.39 7.37
C ARG A 174 2.18 21.06 7.49
N VAL A 175 1.95 20.09 6.61
CA VAL A 175 2.52 18.72 6.72
C VAL A 175 3.37 18.36 5.50
N ARG A 176 3.45 19.22 4.48
CA ARG A 176 4.37 19.02 3.35
C ARG A 176 5.86 19.04 3.78
N ASP A 177 6.12 19.57 4.97
CA ASP A 177 7.43 19.70 5.60
C ASP A 177 7.65 18.72 6.79
N ASP A 178 6.77 17.73 6.98
CA ASP A 178 6.96 16.71 8.04
C ASP A 178 7.97 15.65 7.58
N PRO A 179 9.11 15.47 8.26
CA PRO A 179 10.23 14.63 7.81
C PRO A 179 9.95 13.11 7.85
N MET A 180 8.72 12.69 8.07
CA MET A 180 8.27 11.30 7.93
C MET A 180 7.90 10.90 6.49
N TYR A 181 8.04 11.81 5.51
CA TYR A 181 7.94 11.55 4.07
C TYR A 181 9.26 11.82 3.33
#